data_AF-A0A4Y2PP59-F1
#
_entry.id   AF-A0A4Y2PP59-F1
#
_cell.length_a   1.000
_cell.length_b   1.000
_cell.length_c   1.000
_cell.angle_alpha   90.00
_cell.angle_beta   90.00
_cell.angle_gamma   90.00
#
_symmetry.space_group_name_H-M   'P 1'
#
loop_
_entity.id
_entity.type
_entity.pdbx_description
1 polymer ?
#
loop_
_entity_poly.entity_id
_entity_poly.type
_entity_poly.pdbx_seq_one_letter_code
_entity_poly.pdbx_strand_id
1 'polypeptide(L)'
;MSFLAQGTKEDSKTLAADHGIEITDNITFLNIKVLIIKNASYDANFCKRRLTFIISKRKAEATLLRNQLEKERIIEVEKLKIQTEQSSRRAM
;
A
#
# COMPACT_ATOMS: atom_id res chain seq x y z
N MET A 1 -6.39 7.86 -20.79
CA MET A 1 -6.83 7.50 -19.42
C MET A 1 -6.41 8.60 -18.45
N SER A 2 -7.30 9.07 -17.57
CA SER A 2 -6.98 10.12 -16.58
C SER A 2 -5.96 9.61 -15.54
N PHE A 3 -5.02 10.44 -15.10
CA PHE A 3 -3.99 10.07 -14.12
C PHE A 3 -4.59 9.62 -12.78
N LEU A 4 -5.79 10.12 -12.43
CA LEU A 4 -6.52 9.71 -11.23
C LEU A 4 -6.96 8.23 -11.28
N ALA A 5 -6.84 7.54 -12.41
CA ALA A 5 -7.09 6.10 -12.52
C ALA A 5 -5.90 5.21 -12.17
N GLN A 6 -4.72 5.77 -11.89
CA GLN A 6 -3.49 5.01 -11.65
C GLN A 6 -3.38 4.40 -10.24
N GLY A 7 -4.14 4.92 -9.27
CA GLY A 7 -4.14 4.47 -7.88
C GLY A 7 -5.34 3.59 -7.50
N THR A 8 -5.36 3.14 -6.26
CA THR A 8 -6.52 2.49 -5.64
C THR A 8 -7.56 3.51 -5.17
N LYS A 9 -8.72 3.03 -4.70
CA LYS A 9 -9.71 3.87 -4.01
C LYS A 9 -9.09 4.59 -2.82
N GLU A 10 -8.22 3.91 -2.08
CA GLU A 10 -7.60 4.41 -0.85
C GLU A 10 -6.51 5.45 -1.15
N ASP A 11 -5.76 5.26 -2.24
CA ASP A 11 -4.84 6.28 -2.74
C ASP A 11 -5.60 7.58 -3.08
N SER A 12 -6.82 7.46 -3.64
CA SER A 12 -7.66 8.61 -3.95
C SER A 12 -8.34 9.24 -2.72
N LYS A 13 -8.72 8.45 -1.71
CA LYS A 13 -9.19 8.99 -0.42
C LYS A 13 -8.11 9.83 0.24
N THR A 14 -6.86 9.34 0.23
CA THR A 14 -5.71 10.08 0.77
C THR A 14 -5.51 11.40 0.04
N LEU A 15 -5.56 11.38 -1.30
CA LEU A 15 -5.46 12.61 -2.10
C LEU A 15 -6.62 13.58 -1.84
N ALA A 16 -7.84 13.08 -1.62
CA ALA A 16 -9.00 13.89 -1.28
C ALA A 16 -8.82 14.57 0.09
N ALA A 17 -8.32 13.83 1.08
CA ALA A 17 -8.01 14.36 2.41
C ALA A 17 -6.94 15.47 2.36
N ASP A 18 -5.91 15.35 1.50
CA ASP A 18 -4.93 16.42 1.28
C ASP A 18 -5.57 17.73 0.75
N HIS A 19 -6.75 17.64 0.12
CA HIS A 19 -7.54 18.79 -0.35
C HIS A 19 -8.63 19.22 0.65
N GLY A 20 -8.63 18.66 1.86
CA GLY A 20 -9.67 18.91 2.87
C GLY A 20 -11.04 18.35 2.51
N ILE A 21 -11.11 17.39 1.59
CA ILE A 21 -12.36 16.74 1.20
C ILE A 21 -12.55 15.52 2.10
N GLU A 22 -13.58 15.58 2.95
CA GLU A 22 -13.99 14.43 3.75
C GLU A 22 -14.72 13.41 2.88
N ILE A 23 -14.24 12.16 2.92
CA ILE A 23 -14.77 11.07 2.11
C ILE A 23 -15.39 10.00 3.01
N THR A 24 -16.69 9.75 2.83
CA THR A 24 -17.37 8.63 3.50
C THR A 24 -17.02 7.29 2.85
N ASP A 25 -17.08 6.20 3.60
CA ASP A 25 -16.62 4.89 3.11
C ASP A 25 -17.44 4.31 1.95
N ASN A 26 -18.73 4.67 1.88
CA ASN A 26 -19.68 4.20 0.87
C ASN A 26 -19.51 4.88 -0.51
N ILE A 27 -18.61 5.86 -0.64
CA ILE A 27 -18.42 6.52 -1.93
C ILE A 27 -17.75 5.59 -2.95
N THR A 28 -18.06 5.76 -4.23
CA THR A 28 -17.39 5.03 -5.31
C THR A 28 -16.05 5.66 -5.67
N PHE A 29 -15.13 4.86 -6.21
CA PHE A 29 -13.84 5.36 -6.71
C PHE A 29 -14.01 6.48 -7.75
N LEU A 30 -15.03 6.36 -8.61
CA LEU A 30 -15.33 7.39 -9.61
C LEU A 30 -15.78 8.70 -8.96
N ASN A 31 -16.66 8.62 -7.96
CA ASN A 31 -17.19 9.81 -7.29
C ASN A 31 -16.11 10.57 -6.52
N ILE A 32 -15.13 9.88 -5.91
CA ILE A 32 -13.98 10.56 -5.27
C ILE A 32 -13.23 11.45 -6.27
N LYS A 33 -12.96 10.93 -7.47
CA LYS A 33 -12.24 11.69 -8.51
C LYS A 33 -13.03 12.91 -8.96
N VAL A 34 -14.34 12.76 -9.10
CA VAL A 34 -15.23 13.86 -9.46
C VAL A 34 -15.18 14.95 -8.38
N LEU A 35 -15.20 14.59 -7.09
CA LEU A 35 -15.08 15.55 -5.99
C LEU A 35 -13.73 16.28 -5.99
N ILE A 36 -12.63 15.57 -6.24
CA ILE A 36 -11.29 16.17 -6.35
C ILE A 36 -11.25 17.19 -7.49
N ILE A 37 -11.72 16.82 -8.69
CA ILE A 37 -11.72 17.70 -9.87
C ILE A 37 -12.64 18.92 -9.68
N LYS A 38 -13.76 18.75 -8.96
CA LYS A 38 -14.72 19.82 -8.69
C LYS A 38 -14.31 20.72 -7.52
N ASN A 39 -13.26 20.40 -6.79
CA ASN A 39 -12.78 21.25 -5.70
C ASN A 39 -12.24 22.57 -6.27
N ALA A 40 -12.56 23.69 -5.64
CA ALA A 40 -12.09 25.01 -6.04
C ALA A 40 -10.55 25.13 -6.02
N SER A 41 -9.88 24.35 -5.18
CA SER A 41 -8.42 24.29 -5.08
C SER A 41 -7.78 23.25 -6.01
N TYR A 42 -8.53 22.68 -6.96
CA TYR A 42 -8.02 21.65 -7.85
C TYR A 42 -6.87 22.17 -8.73
N ASP A 43 -5.68 21.62 -8.52
CA ASP A 43 -4.53 21.75 -9.41
C ASP A 43 -4.15 20.36 -9.93
N ALA A 44 -4.23 20.19 -11.25
CA ALA A 44 -3.96 18.92 -11.92
C ALA A 44 -2.50 18.46 -11.76
N ASN A 45 -1.53 19.37 -11.78
CA ASN A 45 -0.11 19.06 -11.63
C ASN A 45 0.21 18.66 -10.19
N PHE A 46 -0.34 19.39 -9.22
CA PHE A 46 -0.24 19.03 -7.81
C PHE A 46 -0.85 17.65 -7.57
N CYS A 47 -2.09 17.43 -7.99
CA CYS A 47 -2.79 16.15 -7.84
C CYS A 47 -2.00 14.99 -8.45
N LYS A 48 -1.44 15.19 -9.65
CA LYS A 48 -0.64 14.16 -10.33
C LYS A 48 0.63 13.82 -9.56
N ARG A 49 1.39 14.82 -9.12
CA ARG A 49 2.62 14.60 -8.32
C ARG A 49 2.29 13.94 -6.99
N ARG A 50 1.26 14.42 -6.30
CA ARG A 50 0.85 13.91 -5.00
C ARG A 50 0.35 12.47 -5.07
N LEU A 51 -0.49 12.14 -6.06
CA LEU A 51 -0.95 10.77 -6.27
C LEU A 51 0.21 9.82 -6.59
N THR A 52 1.16 10.26 -7.41
CA THR A 52 2.36 9.48 -7.74
C THR A 52 3.18 9.16 -6.48
N PHE A 53 3.31 10.13 -5.59
CA PHE A 53 3.98 9.95 -4.29
C PHE A 53 3.23 8.94 -3.40
N ILE A 54 1.91 9.09 -3.25
CA ILE A 54 1.07 8.19 -2.45
C ILE A 54 1.20 6.74 -2.94
N ILE A 55 1.07 6.52 -4.25
CA ILE A 55 1.21 5.19 -4.87
C ILE A 55 2.61 4.61 -4.62
N SER A 56 3.65 5.43 -4.80
CA SER A 56 5.04 4.99 -4.60
C SER A 56 5.30 4.59 -3.16
N LYS A 57 4.81 5.39 -2.20
CA LYS A 57 4.92 5.11 -0.76
C LYS A 57 4.25 3.78 -0.40
N ARG A 58 3.00 3.57 -0.82
CA ARG A 58 2.26 2.31 -0.60
C ARG A 58 2.99 1.09 -1.17
N LYS A 59 3.57 1.20 -2.37
CA LYS A 59 4.34 0.11 -2.98
C LYS A 59 5.64 -0.18 -2.21
N ALA A 60 6.32 0.86 -1.73
CA ALA A 60 7.53 0.71 -0.92
C ALA A 60 7.22 0.01 0.41
N GLU A 61 6.15 0.42 1.10
CA GLU A 61 5.68 -0.22 2.34
C GLU A 61 5.30 -1.68 2.12
N ALA A 62 4.57 -2.01 1.05
CA ALA A 62 4.22 -3.38 0.71
C ALA A 62 5.46 -4.26 0.42
N THR A 63 6.47 -3.68 -0.23
CA THR A 63 7.74 -4.36 -0.50
C THR A 63 8.52 -4.62 0.79
N LEU A 64 8.59 -3.62 1.67
CA LEU A 64 9.25 -3.75 2.97
C LEU A 64 8.61 -4.86 3.82
N LEU A 65 7.27 -4.87 3.90
CA LEU A 65 6.52 -5.87 4.64
C LEU A 65 6.77 -7.28 4.08
N ARG A 66 6.73 -7.44 2.75
CA ARG A 66 7.02 -8.72 2.09
C ARG A 66 8.44 -9.20 2.41
N ASN A 67 9.42 -8.31 2.39
CA ASN A 67 10.80 -8.64 2.69
C ASN A 67 11.00 -9.05 4.16
N GLN A 68 10.27 -8.43 5.08
CA GLN A 68 10.28 -8.82 6.50
C GLN A 68 9.68 -10.21 6.70
N LEU A 69 8.50 -10.46 6.11
CA LEU A 69 7.86 -11.78 6.17
C LEU A 69 8.74 -12.89 5.57
N GLU A 70 9.44 -12.62 4.47
CA GLU A 70 10.34 -13.61 3.87
C GLU A 70 11.55 -13.90 4.77
N LYS A 71 12.11 -12.88 5.43
CA LYS A 71 13.20 -13.08 6.41
C LYS A 71 12.73 -13.92 7.59
N GLU A 72 11.56 -13.62 8.15
CA GLU A 72 10.97 -14.41 9.25
C GLU A 72 10.72 -15.86 8.83
N ARG A 73 10.21 -16.08 7.61
CA ARG A 73 9.99 -17.41 7.04
C ARG A 73 11.29 -18.21 6.92
N ILE A 74 12.37 -17.57 6.45
CA ILE A 74 13.69 -18.21 6.34
C ILE A 74 14.21 -18.62 7.73
N ILE A 75 14.11 -17.72 8.71
CA ILE A 75 14.55 -17.98 10.08
C ILE A 75 13.77 -19.16 10.68
N GLU A 76 12.46 -19.20 10.51
CA GLU A 76 11.63 -20.28 11.04
C GLU A 76 11.96 -21.64 10.39
N VAL A 77 12.16 -21.66 9.07
CA VAL A 77 12.60 -22.85 8.34
C VAL A 77 13.96 -23.35 8.85
N GLU A 78 14.91 -22.45 9.11
CA GLU A 78 16.23 -22.82 9.62
C GLU A 78 16.16 -23.41 11.04
N LYS A 79 15.34 -22.82 11.92
CA LYS A 79 15.08 -23.38 13.26
C LYS A 79 14.50 -24.79 13.19
N LEU A 80 13.51 -25.02 12.32
CA LEU A 80 12.90 -26.33 12.14
C LEU A 80 13.90 -27.37 11.62
N LYS A 81 14.79 -26.99 10.70
CA LYS A 81 15.88 -27.87 10.24
C LYS A 81 16.81 -28.26 11.37
N ILE A 82 17.27 -27.29 12.16
CA ILE A 82 18.15 -27.55 13.31
C ILE A 82 17.47 -28.47 14.33
N GLN A 83 16.20 -28.22 14.64
CA GLN A 83 15.43 -29.08 15.57
C GLN A 83 15.28 -30.51 15.03
N THR A 84 15.03 -30.67 13.73
CA THR A 84 14.91 -31.98 13.08
C THR A 84 16.24 -32.73 13.11
N GLU A 85 17.35 -32.05 12.79
CA GLU A 85 18.69 -32.64 12.85
C GLU A 85 19.09 -33.03 14.28
N GLN A 86 18.81 -32.19 15.27
CA GLN A 86 19.08 -32.50 16.68
C GLN A 86 18.24 -33.67 17.19
N SER A 87 16.97 -33.74 16.78
CA SER A 87 16.08 -34.84 17.16
C SER A 87 16.52 -36.15 16.53
N SER A 88 16.94 -36.12 15.26
CA SER A 88 17.48 -37.29 14.55
C SER A 88 18.78 -37.80 15.21
N ARG A 89 19.70 -36.90 15.58
CA ARG A 89 20.95 -37.26 16.29
C ARG A 89 20.75 -37.81 17.70
N ARG A 90 19.66 -37.46 18.38
CA ARG A 90 19.34 -37.96 19.74
C ARG A 90 18.61 -39.30 19.74
N ALA A 91 18.05 -39.71 18.60
CA ALA A 91 17.33 -40.97 18.43
C ALA A 91 18.22 -42.14 17.97
N MET A 92 19.54 -41.91 17.84
CA MET A 92 20.56 -42.85 17.40
C MET A 92 21.54 -43.14 18.54
#